data_AF-X1TSQ5-F1
#
_entry.id   AF-X1TSQ5-F1
#
_cell.length_a   1.000
_cell.length_b   1.000
_cell.length_c   1.000
_cell.angle_alpha   90.00
_cell.angle_beta   90.00
_cell.angle_gamma   90.00
#
_symmetry.space_group_name_H-M   'P 1'
#
loop_
_entity.id
_entity.type
_entity.pdbx_description
1 polymer ?
#
loop_
_entity_poly.entity_id
_entity_poly.type
_entity_poly.pdbx_seq_one_letter_code
_entity_poly.pdbx_strand_id
1 'polypeptide(L)' 'ERKMENVLKKQIKRTISITQKEKSDIFGFGDALSRTNPVYWRQNKKNWDNLYSDAQVSLKVHVDIINSGLRMEPYESK' A
#
# COMPACT_ATOMS: atom_id res chain seq x y z
N GLU A 1 -18.27 2.95 -0.89
CA GLU A 1 -17.07 2.55 -1.66
C GLU A 1 -16.13 3.73 -1.98
N ARG A 2 -16.46 4.64 -2.92
CA ARG A 2 -15.54 5.74 -3.33
C ARG A 2 -14.94 6.60 -2.20
N LYS A 3 -15.73 6.94 -1.16
CA LYS A 3 -15.21 7.67 0.01
C LYS A 3 -14.18 6.83 0.80
N MET A 4 -14.45 5.55 0.98
CA MET A 4 -13.56 4.59 1.67
C MET A 4 -12.27 4.37 0.86
N GLU A 5 -12.40 4.18 -0.46
CA GLU A 5 -11.25 4.08 -1.37
C GLU A 5 -10.33 5.30 -1.26
N ASN A 6 -10.90 6.51 -1.24
CA ASN A 6 -10.12 7.74 -1.11
C ASN A 6 -9.42 7.85 0.24
N VAL A 7 -10.06 7.45 1.34
CA VAL A 7 -9.46 7.43 2.68
C VAL A 7 -8.29 6.44 2.72
N LEU A 8 -8.50 5.20 2.26
CA LEU A 8 -7.45 4.19 2.20
C LEU A 8 -6.30 4.62 1.30
N LYS A 9 -6.60 5.20 0.13
CA LYS A 9 -5.57 5.71 -0.79
C LYS A 9 -4.70 6.78 -0.13
N LYS A 10 -5.29 7.68 0.67
CA LYS A 10 -4.54 8.70 1.42
C LYS A 10 -3.68 8.08 2.51
N GLN A 11 -4.22 7.12 3.27
CA GLN A 11 -3.49 6.44 4.33
C GLN A 11 -2.30 5.66 3.78
N ILE A 12 -2.51 4.82 2.76
CA ILE A 12 -1.44 4.03 2.14
C ILE A 12 -0.37 4.95 1.55
N LYS A 13 -0.75 6.02 0.84
CA LYS A 13 0.22 7.01 0.32
C LYS A 13 1.04 7.65 1.43
N ARG A 14 0.42 8.00 2.56
CA ARG A 14 1.12 8.57 3.71
C ARG A 14 2.10 7.56 4.29
N THR A 15 1.70 6.30 4.45
CA THR A 15 2.59 5.24 4.93
C THR A 15 3.77 5.03 3.99
N ILE A 16 3.54 4.95 2.67
CA ILE A 16 4.61 4.84 1.67
C ILE A 16 5.59 6.01 1.83
N SER A 17 5.09 7.25 1.91
CA SER A 17 5.95 8.42 2.08
C SER A 17 6.81 8.37 3.35
N ILE A 18 6.25 7.91 4.48
CA ILE A 18 7.02 7.73 5.72
C ILE A 18 8.09 6.67 5.51
N THR A 19 7.72 5.52 4.96
CA THR A 19 8.65 4.40 4.77
C THR A 19 9.78 4.73 3.80
N GLN A 20 9.51 5.50 2.74
CA GLN A 20 10.53 6.01 1.82
C GLN A 20 11.47 7.01 2.50
N LYS A 21 10.94 7.89 3.36
CA LYS A 21 11.77 8.81 4.15
C LYS A 21 12.70 8.07 5.12
N GLU A 22 12.19 7.03 5.77
CA GLU A 22 12.96 6.16 6.67
C GLU A 22 13.79 5.10 5.93
N LYS A 23 13.76 5.10 4.59
CA LYS A 23 14.45 4.14 3.70
C LYS A 23 14.17 2.68 4.04
N SER A 24 12.97 2.38 4.52
CA SER A 24 12.59 1.08 5.04
C SER A 24 11.49 0.47 4.16
N ASP A 25 11.80 -0.62 3.48
CA ASP A 25 10.84 -1.33 2.62
C ASP A 25 10.00 -2.33 3.42
N ILE A 26 9.00 -1.82 4.13
CA ILE A 26 8.08 -2.66 4.93
C ILE A 26 7.07 -3.44 4.09
N PHE A 27 6.94 -3.10 2.80
CA PHE A 27 5.96 -3.71 1.89
C PHE A 27 6.56 -4.89 1.10
N GLY A 28 7.89 -5.07 1.14
CA GLY A 28 8.58 -6.18 0.49
C GLY A 28 8.76 -6.01 -1.02
N PHE A 29 8.91 -4.77 -1.51
CA PHE A 29 9.17 -4.51 -2.92
C PHE A 29 10.50 -5.11 -3.38
N GLY A 30 11.54 -5.09 -2.55
CA GLY A 30 12.85 -5.69 -2.82
C GLY A 30 12.76 -7.20 -2.96
N ASP A 31 11.98 -7.85 -2.10
CA ASP A 31 11.71 -9.28 -2.18
C ASP A 31 10.95 -9.63 -3.45
N ALA A 32 9.91 -8.86 -3.80
CA ALA A 32 9.20 -9.02 -5.07
C ALA A 32 10.16 -8.87 -6.26
N LEU A 33 11.01 -7.83 -6.25
CA LEU A 33 11.98 -7.55 -7.29
C LEU A 33 13.03 -8.67 -7.41
N SER A 34 13.43 -9.29 -6.30
CA SER A 34 14.35 -10.43 -6.31
C SER A 34 13.77 -11.64 -7.04
N ARG A 35 12.46 -11.85 -6.94
CA ARG A 35 11.74 -12.95 -7.62
C ARG A 35 11.48 -12.64 -9.09
N THR A 36 11.09 -11.40 -9.40
CA THR A 36 10.71 -11.01 -10.78
C THR A 36 11.89 -10.60 -11.65
N ASN A 37 12.94 -10.02 -11.07
CA ASN A 37 14.14 -9.56 -11.76
C ASN A 37 15.41 -9.80 -10.92
N PRO A 38 15.84 -11.07 -10.78
CA PRO A 38 16.97 -11.45 -9.94
C PRO A 38 18.31 -10.83 -10.39
N VAL A 39 18.47 -10.57 -11.69
CA VAL A 39 19.70 -9.96 -12.24
C VAL A 39 19.84 -8.52 -11.76
N TYR A 40 18.78 -7.71 -11.93
CA TYR A 40 18.76 -6.33 -11.44
C TYR A 40 18.88 -6.29 -9.92
N TRP A 41 18.18 -7.17 -9.21
CA TRP A 41 18.28 -7.27 -7.75
C TRP A 41 19.71 -7.53 -7.29
N ARG A 42 20.43 -8.48 -7.90
CA ARG A 42 21.82 -8.80 -7.52
C ARG A 42 22.76 -7.59 -7.64
N GLN A 43 22.55 -6.74 -8.64
CA GLN A 43 23.34 -5.52 -8.86
C GLN A 43 23.00 -4.42 -7.84
N ASN A 44 21.73 -4.31 -7.45
CA ASN A 44 21.21 -3.16 -6.73
C ASN A 44 20.90 -3.41 -5.24
N LYS A 45 20.89 -4.67 -4.78
CA LYS A 45 20.52 -5.05 -3.40
C LYS A 45 21.31 -4.32 -2.31
N LYS A 46 22.56 -3.95 -2.58
CA LYS A 46 23.42 -3.21 -1.62
C LYS A 46 22.99 -1.75 -1.44
N ASN A 47 22.33 -1.18 -2.45
CA ASN A 47 21.85 0.21 -2.46
C ASN A 47 20.32 0.29 -2.49
N TRP A 48 19.64 -0.81 -2.13
CA TRP A 48 18.20 -0.93 -2.29
C TRP A 48 17.44 0.16 -1.52
N ASP A 49 17.84 0.42 -0.28
CA ASP A 49 17.18 1.39 0.59
C ASP A 49 17.12 2.79 -0.04
N ASN A 50 18.19 3.20 -0.74
CA ASN A 50 18.23 4.47 -1.45
C ASN A 50 17.34 4.44 -2.71
N LEU A 51 17.39 3.36 -3.49
CA LEU A 51 16.56 3.21 -4.68
C LEU A 51 15.07 3.15 -4.36
N TYR A 52 14.70 2.50 -3.24
CA TYR A 52 13.34 2.46 -2.74
C TYR A 52 12.84 3.85 -2.32
N SER A 53 13.71 4.64 -1.68
CA SER A 53 13.38 6.01 -1.24
C SER A 53 12.95 6.91 -2.40
N ASP A 54 13.58 6.74 -3.57
CA ASP A 54 13.31 7.53 -4.78
C ASP A 54 12.29 6.87 -5.73
N ALA A 55 11.76 5.69 -5.38
CA ALA A 55 10.90 4.92 -6.25
C ALA A 55 9.52 5.58 -6.45
N GLN A 56 9.06 5.64 -7.70
CA GLN A 56 7.72 6.11 -8.02
C GLN A 56 6.70 4.99 -7.79
N VAL A 57 5.90 5.08 -6.72
CA VAL A 57 4.87 4.09 -6.39
C VAL A 57 3.51 4.50 -6.95
N SER A 58 2.98 3.69 -7.86
CA SER A 58 1.61 3.81 -8.37
C SER A 58 0.65 2.95 -7.56
N LEU A 59 -0.39 3.56 -7.01
CA LEU A 59 -1.36 2.89 -6.14
C LEU A 59 -2.75 2.82 -6.78
N LYS A 60 -3.27 1.60 -6.95
CA LYS A 60 -4.65 1.30 -7.31
C LYS A 60 -5.33 0.62 -6.11
N VAL A 61 -6.34 1.27 -5.54
CA VAL A 61 -7.16 0.74 -4.45
C VAL A 61 -8.52 0.37 -5.03
N HIS A 62 -8.99 -0.83 -4.74
CA HIS A 62 -10.33 -1.29 -5.06
C HIS A 62 -10.98 -1.75 -3.76
N VAL A 63 -12.20 -1.27 -3.47
CA VAL A 63 -12.92 -1.64 -2.25
C VAL A 63 -14.25 -2.25 -2.64
N ASP A 64 -14.43 -3.52 -2.32
CA ASP A 64 -15.70 -4.23 -2.44
C ASP A 64 -16.35 -4.33 -1.05
N ILE A 65 -17.54 -3.76 -0.90
CA ILE A 65 -18.31 -3.87 0.36
C ILE A 65 -19.26 -5.06 0.24
N ILE A 66 -18.86 -6.20 0.82
CA ILE A 66 -19.62 -7.46 0.69
C ILE A 66 -20.78 -7.53 1.70
N ASN A 67 -20.66 -6.89 2.86
CA ASN A 67 -21.75 -6.75 3.83
C ASN A 67 -21.44 -5.56 4.75
N SER A 68 -22.36 -4.62 4.94
CA SER A 68 -22.08 -3.44 5.75
C SER A 68 -22.17 -3.71 7.24
N GLY A 69 -22.95 -4.71 7.70
CA GLY A 69 -23.16 -5.09 9.12
C GLY A 69 -23.65 -3.97 10.05
N LEU A 70 -23.57 -2.72 9.61
CA LEU A 70 -23.91 -1.49 10.27
C LEU A 70 -25.37 -1.21 9.93
N ARG A 71 -26.29 -1.64 10.80
CA ARG A 71 -27.63 -1.06 10.85
C ARG A 71 -27.47 0.44 11.06
N MET A 72 -27.81 1.24 10.04
CA MET A 72 -27.78 2.70 10.15
C MET A 72 -28.99 3.25 10.93
N GLU A 73 -30.07 2.47 11.04
CA GLU A 73 -31.25 2.82 11.82
C GLU A 73 -31.50 1.80 12.94
N PRO A 74 -31.86 2.26 14.15
CA PRO A 74 -32.32 1.37 15.23
C PRO A 74 -33.55 0.58 14.79
N TYR A 75 -33.72 -0.59 15.38
CA TYR A 75 -34.93 -1.39 15.17
C TYR A 75 -36.14 -0.68 15.79
N GLU A 76 -37.05 -0.21 14.94
CA GLU A 76 -38.38 0.26 15.35
C GLU A 76 -39.29 -0.97 15.48
N SER A 77 -39.65 -1.33 16.72
CA SER A 77 -40.71 -2.30 16.98
C SER A 77 -42.07 -1.65 16.68
N LYS A 78 -42.84 -2.24 15.76
CA LYS A 78 -44.28 -2.00 15.69
C LYS A 78 -45.00 -2.55 16.89
#